data_AF-A0AAV4NFN7-F1
#
_entry.id   AF-A0AAV4NFN7-F1
#
_cell.length_a   1.000
_cell.length_b   1.000
_cell.length_c   1.000
_cell.angle_alpha   90.00
_cell.angle_beta   90.00
_cell.angle_gamma   90.00
#
_symmetry.space_group_name_H-M   'P 1'
#
loop_
_entity.id
_entity.type
_entity.pdbx_description
1 polymer ?
#
loop_
_entity_poly.entity_id
_entity_poly.type
_entity_poly.pdbx_seq_one_letter_code
_entity_poly.pdbx_strand_id
1 'polypeptide(L)' 'MLIILYSDPEWLRIFTDGSLLSDSPNAGAGVFSEIFSFYVPVGRGTAFDGEIAAIRTALSQLQCHLEKFPSCYPL' A
#
# COMPACT_ATOMS: atom_id res chain seq x y z
N MET A 1 -12.50 -0.74 33.62
CA MET A 1 -11.52 -0.42 32.57
C MET A 1 -10.93 -1.74 32.09
N LEU A 2 -11.50 -2.32 31.03
CA LEU A 2 -11.04 -3.60 30.49
C LEU A 2 -9.78 -3.32 29.69
N ILE A 3 -8.63 -3.73 30.22
CA ILE A 3 -7.39 -3.80 29.47
C ILE A 3 -7.57 -5.01 28.55
N ILE A 4 -7.90 -4.75 27.30
CA ILE A 4 -7.85 -5.78 26.26
C ILE A 4 -6.37 -6.03 25.97
N LEU A 5 -5.82 -7.08 26.57
CA LEU A 5 -4.50 -7.62 26.26
C LEU A 5 -4.57 -8.40 24.93
N TYR A 6 -4.83 -7.72 23.83
CA TYR A 6 -4.30 -8.18 22.55
C TYR A 6 -2.97 -7.45 22.38
N SER A 7 -1.86 -8.15 22.61
CA SER A 7 -0.62 -7.79 21.94
C SER A 7 -0.92 -7.99 20.46
N ASP A 8 -1.45 -6.96 19.80
CA ASP A 8 -1.55 -6.96 18.35
C ASP A 8 -0.11 -7.19 17.87
N PRO A 9 0.22 -8.30 17.19
CA PRO A 9 1.49 -8.34 16.48
C PRO A 9 1.49 -7.09 15.61
N GLU A 10 2.56 -6.32 15.60
CA GLU A 10 2.61 -5.05 14.87
C GLU A 10 2.36 -5.33 13.37
N TRP A 11 1.08 -5.28 12.96
CA TRP A 11 0.66 -5.65 11.61
C TRP A 11 1.38 -4.70 10.67
N LEU A 12 1.94 -5.25 9.59
CA LEU A 12 2.52 -4.41 8.57
C LEU A 12 1.47 -3.45 8.03
N ARG A 13 1.68 -2.15 8.27
CA ARG A 13 0.79 -1.09 7.79
C ARG A 13 1.25 -0.65 6.42
N ILE A 14 0.28 -0.49 5.53
CA ILE A 14 0.49 0.05 4.19
C ILE A 14 -0.52 1.17 3.98
N PHE A 15 0.00 2.34 3.67
CA PHE A 15 -0.75 3.54 3.36
C PHE A 15 -0.70 3.74 1.85
N THR A 16 -1.86 3.93 1.23
CA THR A 16 -2.01 4.17 -0.20
C THR A 16 -2.76 5.48 -0.40
N ASP A 17 -2.41 6.20 -1.46
CA ASP A 17 -3.12 7.41 -1.85
C ASP A 17 -3.08 7.60 -3.37
N GLY A 18 -4.20 8.01 -3.95
CA GLY A 18 -4.33 8.40 -5.34
C GLY A 18 -4.37 9.92 -5.47
N SER A 19 -3.65 10.46 -6.45
CA SER A 19 -3.60 11.91 -6.70
C SER A 19 -4.00 12.24 -8.14
N LEU A 20 -4.52 13.44 -8.33
CA LEU A 20 -4.75 14.06 -9.64
C LEU A 20 -4.17 15.47 -9.60
N LEU A 21 -3.35 15.81 -10.60
CA LEU A 21 -2.83 17.16 -10.75
C LEU A 21 -3.99 18.13 -11.06
N SER A 22 -4.03 19.28 -10.39
CA SER A 22 -5.09 20.28 -10.60
C SER A 22 -5.15 20.80 -12.04
N ASP A 23 -3.97 20.94 -12.67
CA ASP A 23 -3.82 21.62 -13.96
C ASP A 23 -3.57 20.64 -15.11
N SER A 24 -3.69 19.33 -14.88
CA SER A 24 -3.51 18.33 -15.94
C SER A 24 -4.35 17.08 -15.67
N PRO A 25 -4.79 16.36 -16.71
CA PRO A 25 -5.54 15.12 -16.51
C PRO A 25 -4.64 13.96 -16.05
N ASN A 26 -3.45 14.24 -15.49
CA ASN A 26 -2.50 13.23 -15.09
C ASN A 26 -2.70 12.85 -13.62
N ALA A 27 -2.90 11.57 -13.39
CA ALA A 27 -2.99 10.96 -12.08
C ALA A 27 -1.64 10.37 -11.65
N GLY A 28 -1.48 10.24 -10.34
CA GLY A 28 -0.35 9.59 -9.70
C GLY A 28 -0.84 8.72 -8.54
N ALA A 29 0.03 7.82 -8.09
CA ALA A 29 -0.23 6.93 -6.99
C ALA A 29 0.94 6.95 -6.01
N GLY A 30 0.64 7.00 -4.72
CA GLY A 30 1.62 6.91 -3.64
C GLY A 30 1.37 5.68 -2.79
N VAL A 31 2.44 5.02 -2.37
CA VAL A 31 2.40 3.97 -1.36
C VAL A 31 3.53 4.16 -0.36
N PHE A 32 3.20 3.94 0.90
CA PHE A 32 4.14 3.95 2.01
C PHE A 32 3.88 2.79 2.96
N SER A 33 4.94 2.11 3.34
CA SER A 33 5.01 1.12 4.41
C SER A 33 6.42 1.22 5.02
N GLU A 34 6.63 0.66 6.20
CA GLU A 34 7.95 0.66 6.83
C GLU A 34 9.00 -0.09 6.00
N ILE A 35 8.58 -1.02 5.15
CA ILE A 35 9.47 -1.84 4.33
C ILE A 35 9.63 -1.33 2.88
N PHE A 36 8.76 -0.42 2.41
CA PHE A 36 8.89 0.19 1.08
C PHE A 36 8.10 1.49 0.93
N SER A 37 8.55 2.37 0.03
CA SER A 37 7.82 3.56 -0.36
C SER A 37 8.01 3.85 -1.85
N PHE A 38 6.90 4.08 -2.56
CA PHE A 38 6.91 4.33 -3.99
C PHE A 38 5.93 5.43 -4.37
N TYR A 39 6.32 6.16 -5.43
CA TYR A 39 5.43 6.98 -6.23
C TYR A 39 5.38 6.40 -7.64
N VAL A 40 4.18 6.27 -8.20
CA VAL A 40 3.95 5.72 -9.53
C VAL A 40 3.15 6.72 -10.36
N PRO A 41 3.69 7.21 -11.48
CA PRO A 41 2.91 8.01 -12.42
C PRO A 41 1.89 7.11 -13.13
N VAL A 42 0.61 7.45 -13.03
CA VAL A 42 -0.47 6.73 -13.74
C VAL A 42 -0.68 7.31 -15.14
N GLY A 43 -0.35 8.58 -15.32
CA GLY A 43 -0.58 9.30 -16.58
C GLY A 43 -2.03 9.73 -16.70
N ARG A 44 -2.56 9.85 -17.93
CA ARG A 44 -3.89 10.41 -18.14
C ARG A 44 -4.98 9.54 -17.49
N GLY A 45 -5.71 10.08 -16.52
CA GLY A 45 -6.72 9.35 -15.76
C GLY A 45 -7.38 10.20 -14.68
N THR A 46 -8.01 9.53 -13.72
CA THR A 46 -8.68 10.13 -12.56
C THR A 46 -7.90 9.85 -11.28
N ALA A 47 -8.19 10.59 -10.20
CA ALA A 47 -7.64 10.28 -8.88
C ALA A 47 -7.93 8.83 -8.45
N PHE A 48 -9.09 8.29 -8.83
CA PHE A 48 -9.48 6.91 -8.58
C PHE A 48 -8.56 5.90 -9.29
N ASP A 49 -8.11 6.18 -10.51
CA ASP A 49 -7.11 5.33 -11.18
C ASP A 49 -5.77 5.33 -10.40
N GLY A 50 -5.43 6.47 -9.79
CA GLY A 50 -4.36 6.61 -8.80
C GLY A 50 -4.50 5.65 -7.61
N GLU A 51 -5.67 5.62 -6.98
CA GLU A 51 -5.97 4.72 -5.85
C GLU A 51 -5.78 3.24 -6.24
N ILE A 52 -6.34 2.84 -7.38
CA ILE A 52 -6.23 1.46 -7.88
C ILE A 52 -4.75 1.11 -8.17
N ALA A 53 -4.00 2.04 -8.76
CA ALA A 53 -2.58 1.86 -9.01
C ALA A 53 -1.75 1.78 -7.72
N ALA A 54 -2.10 2.55 -6.68
CA ALA A 54 -1.44 2.50 -5.37
C ALA A 54 -1.62 1.11 -4.72
N ILE A 55 -2.85 0.57 -4.72
CA ILE A 55 -3.15 -0.77 -4.19
C ILE A 55 -2.43 -1.85 -5.00
N ARG A 56 -2.45 -1.78 -6.33
CA ARG A 56 -1.73 -2.75 -7.18
C ARG A 56 -0.22 -2.73 -6.91
N THR A 57 0.35 -1.54 -6.77
CA THR A 57 1.78 -1.37 -6.45
C THR A 57 2.10 -1.96 -5.09
N ALA A 58 1.29 -1.67 -4.06
CA ALA A 58 1.44 -2.26 -2.73
C ALA A 58 1.46 -3.79 -2.76
N LEU A 59 0.50 -4.41 -3.46
CA LEU A 59 0.40 -5.86 -3.57
C LEU A 59 1.59 -6.47 -4.32
N SER A 60 2.05 -5.86 -5.41
CA SER A 60 3.23 -6.33 -6.14
C SER A 60 4.50 -6.26 -5.27
N GLN A 61 4.66 -5.19 -4.50
CA GLN A 61 5.82 -5.05 -3.60
C GLN A 61 5.75 -6.02 -2.42
N LEU A 62 4.56 -6.27 -1.88
CA LEU A 62 4.34 -7.33 -0.90
C LEU A 62 4.72 -8.70 -1.45
N GLN A 63 4.35 -9.02 -2.69
CA GLN A 63 4.72 -10.29 -3.32
C GLN A 63 6.25 -10.46 -3.41
N CYS A 64 6.98 -9.39 -3.74
CA CYS A 64 8.44 -9.40 -3.73
C CYS A 64 9.06 -9.56 -2.34
N HIS A 65 8.28 -9.35 -1.27
CA HIS A 65 8.71 -9.48 0.11
C HIS A 65 8.06 -10.66 0.85
N LEU A 66 7.29 -11.52 0.17
CA LEU A 66 6.61 -12.68 0.78
C LEU A 66 7.58 -13.61 1.51
N GLU A 67 8.80 -13.79 1.01
CA GLU A 67 9.84 -14.60 1.68
C GLU A 67 10.26 -14.05 3.05
N LYS A 68 10.00 -12.77 3.34
CA LYS A 68 10.28 -12.14 4.63
C LYS A 68 9.19 -12.39 5.67
N PHE A 69 8.04 -12.93 5.27
CA PHE A 69 6.95 -13.25 6.19
C PHE A 69 6.90 -14.77 6.42
N PRO A 70 7.29 -15.27 7.60
CA PRO A 70 7.15 -16.69 7.90
C PRO A 70 5.66 -17.07 7.86
N SER A 71 5.31 -18.16 7.16
CA SER A 71 3.94 -18.66 7.16
C SER A 71 3.55 -19.07 8.57
N CYS A 72 2.52 -18.45 9.14
CA CYS A 72 2.00 -18.82 10.46
C CYS A 72 1.23 -20.15 10.49
N TYR A 73 1.26 -20.96 9.43
CA TYR A 73 0.61 -22.27 9.39
C TYR A 73 1.52 -23.32 8.75
N PRO A 74 2.00 -24.32 9.50
CA PRO A 74 2.46 -25.56 8.89
C PRO A 74 1.25 -26.32 8.34
N LEU A 75 1.33 -26.71 7.06
CA LEU A 75 0.40 -27.66 6.43
C LEU A 75 0.53 -29.05 7.05
#